data_AF-A0A8B6FFA6-F1
#
_entry.id   AF-A0A8B6FFA6-F1
#
_cell.length_a   1.000
_cell.length_b   1.000
_cell.length_c   1.000
_cell.angle_alpha   90.00
_cell.angle_beta   90.00
_cell.angle_gamma   90.00
#
_symmetry.space_group_name_H-M   'P 1'
#
loop_
_entity.id
_entity.type
_entity.pdbx_description
1 polymer ?
#
loop_
_entity_poly.entity_id
_entity_poly.type
_entity_poly.pdbx_seq_one_letter_code
_entity_poly.pdbx_strand_id
1 'polypeptide(L)'
;MQIDLQSAGCVTGCAILPNGKMMFCDYSNQNLIALKSNGMHEFEIRLDTRAFDLAYFERENSIAVTSGFGSNVIHIIDPNSRTIKRTIQSSEYPY
;
A
#
# COMPACT_ATOMS: atom_id res chain seq x y z
N MET A 1 22.66 1.51 2.26
CA MET A 1 21.43 1.27 3.02
C MET A 1 20.77 0.05 2.41
N GLN A 2 20.47 -0.98 3.21
CA GLN A 2 19.77 -2.19 2.76
C GLN A 2 18.31 -2.08 3.18
N ILE A 3 17.39 -2.44 2.28
CA ILE A 3 15.95 -2.44 2.53
C ILE A 3 15.53 -3.89 2.80
N ASP A 4 14.79 -4.12 3.89
CA ASP A 4 14.35 -5.45 4.29
C ASP A 4 12.93 -5.74 3.79
N LEU A 5 12.85 -6.38 2.62
CA LEU A 5 11.60 -6.84 1.99
C LEU A 5 11.50 -8.37 1.99
N GLN A 6 12.10 -9.06 2.96
CA GLN A 6 12.21 -10.54 2.93
C GLN A 6 10.87 -11.29 2.90
N SER A 7 9.76 -10.65 3.29
CA SER A 7 8.41 -11.22 3.17
C SER A 7 7.72 -10.93 1.84
N ALA A 8 8.30 -10.09 0.97
CA ALA A 8 7.63 -9.61 -0.23
C ALA A 8 7.55 -10.68 -1.33
N GLY A 9 6.34 -10.95 -1.82
CA GLY A 9 6.12 -11.90 -2.91
C GLY A 9 6.30 -11.29 -4.30
N CYS A 10 5.77 -10.08 -4.53
CA CYS A 10 5.98 -9.31 -5.76
C CYS A 10 5.75 -7.82 -5.49
N VAL A 11 6.81 -7.00 -5.58
CA VAL A 11 6.72 -5.56 -5.32
C VAL A 11 6.42 -4.81 -6.61
N THR A 12 5.36 -4.01 -6.62
CA THR A 12 4.89 -3.29 -7.83
C THR A 12 4.94 -1.77 -7.68
N GLY A 13 4.33 -1.21 -6.62
CA GLY A 13 4.26 0.22 -6.33
C GLY A 13 4.88 0.59 -4.98
N CYS A 14 5.27 1.85 -4.81
CA CYS A 14 5.81 2.36 -3.56
C CYS A 14 5.53 3.84 -3.33
N ALA A 15 5.45 4.27 -2.07
CA ALA A 15 5.40 5.67 -1.70
C ALA A 15 6.17 5.95 -0.40
N ILE A 16 6.60 7.19 -0.21
CA ILE A 16 7.17 7.69 1.04
C ILE A 16 6.10 8.54 1.73
N LEU A 17 5.82 8.23 2.99
CA LEU A 17 4.92 8.99 3.85
C LEU A 17 5.64 10.20 4.47
N PRO A 18 4.92 11.26 4.89
CA PRO A 18 5.55 12.43 5.52
C PRO A 18 6.34 12.14 6.80
N ASN A 19 6.02 11.05 7.50
CA ASN A 19 6.77 10.58 8.67
C ASN A 19 8.07 9.82 8.31
N GLY A 20 8.44 9.77 7.03
CA GLY A 20 9.63 9.11 6.53
C GLY A 20 9.51 7.59 6.39
N LYS A 21 8.34 7.00 6.68
CA LYS A 21 8.10 5.57 6.41
C LYS A 21 7.96 5.34 4.91
N MET A 22 8.46 4.20 4.45
CA MET A 22 8.31 3.74 3.08
C MET A 22 7.21 2.68 3.05
N MET A 23 6.31 2.78 2.08
CA MET A 23 5.21 1.84 1.88
C MET A 23 5.39 1.18 0.52
N PHE A 24 5.18 -0.14 0.45
CA PHE A 24 5.29 -0.93 -0.77
C PHE A 24 4.03 -1.76 -0.97
N CYS A 25 3.58 -1.90 -2.21
CA CYS A 25 2.59 -2.92 -2.59
C CYS A 25 3.27 -4.28 -2.62
N ASP A 26 2.67 -5.29 -1.98
CA ASP A 26 2.97 -6.69 -2.27
C ASP A 26 1.79 -7.31 -3.02
N TYR A 27 1.94 -7.40 -4.33
CA TYR A 27 0.92 -7.88 -5.23
C TYR A 27 0.55 -9.35 -4.97
N SER A 28 1.54 -10.21 -4.72
CA SER A 28 1.33 -11.66 -4.56
C SER A 28 0.68 -11.98 -3.22
N ASN A 29 1.13 -11.31 -2.15
CA ASN A 29 0.58 -11.51 -0.82
C ASN A 29 -0.64 -10.64 -0.53
N GLN A 30 -1.04 -9.75 -1.46
CA GLN A 30 -2.19 -8.85 -1.36
C GLN A 30 -2.17 -8.03 -0.06
N ASN A 31 -1.02 -7.40 0.22
CA ASN A 31 -0.85 -6.53 1.37
C ASN A 31 -0.08 -5.26 0.96
N LEU A 32 0.02 -4.33 1.90
CA LEU A 32 1.06 -3.31 1.90
C LEU A 32 2.12 -3.66 2.91
N ILE A 33 3.39 -3.39 2.59
CA ILE A 33 4.52 -3.52 3.50
C ILE A 33 4.97 -2.12 3.91
N ALA A 34 5.05 -1.85 5.21
CA ALA A 34 5.56 -0.61 5.77
C ALA A 34 6.95 -0.82 6.33
N LEU A 35 7.88 0.03 5.92
CA LEU A 35 9.25 0.10 6.43
C LEU A 35 9.47 1.42 7.15
N LYS A 36 10.29 1.38 8.21
CA LYS A 36 10.81 2.56 8.88
C LYS A 36 11.72 3.34 7.93
N SER A 37 12.03 4.59 8.28
CA SER A 37 12.96 5.44 7.54
C SER A 37 14.39 4.87 7.41
N ASN A 38 14.75 3.89 8.24
CA ASN A 38 16.03 3.17 8.15
C ASN A 38 15.97 1.90 7.27
N GLY A 39 14.86 1.63 6.59
CA GLY A 39 14.70 0.48 5.70
C GLY A 39 14.29 -0.83 6.38
N MET A 40 14.10 -0.84 7.70
CA MET A 40 13.67 -2.02 8.44
C MET A 40 12.15 -2.21 8.37
N HIS A 41 11.73 -3.46 8.24
CA HIS A 41 10.31 -3.84 8.33
C HIS A 41 9.66 -3.34 9.62
N GLU A 42 8.43 -2.82 9.51
CA GLU A 42 7.65 -2.35 10.66
C GLU A 42 6.34 -3.10 10.81
N PHE A 43 5.49 -3.08 9.79
CA PHE A 43 4.18 -3.74 9.79
C PHE A 43 3.66 -3.98 8.37
N GLU A 44 2.62 -4.78 8.27
CA GLU A 44 1.87 -5.00 7.04
C GLU A 44 0.41 -4.56 7.19
N ILE A 45 -0.23 -4.20 6.08
CA ILE A 45 -1.68 -3.97 6.01
C ILE A 45 -2.27 -4.96 5.02
N ARG A 46 -3.04 -5.93 5.51
CA ARG A 46 -3.71 -6.91 4.66
C ARG A 46 -4.83 -6.26 3.86
N LEU A 47 -4.86 -6.54 2.56
CA LEU A 47 -5.95 -6.19 1.67
C LEU A 47 -6.63 -7.48 1.18
N ASP A 48 -7.90 -7.36 0.80
CA ASP A 48 -8.66 -8.43 0.14
C ASP A 48 -8.50 -8.38 -1.40
N THR A 49 -7.58 -7.55 -1.88
CA THR A 49 -7.26 -7.36 -3.29
C THR A 49 -5.76 -7.23 -3.47
N ARG A 50 -5.27 -7.58 -4.66
CA ARG A 50 -3.83 -7.46 -5.00
C ARG A 50 -3.47 -5.99 -5.11
N ALA A 51 -2.64 -5.48 -4.20
CA ALA A 51 -2.14 -4.11 -4.26
C ALA A 51 -1.26 -3.94 -5.52
N PHE A 52 -1.51 -2.92 -6.32
CA PHE A 52 -0.76 -2.67 -7.55
C PHE A 52 0.08 -1.40 -7.46
N ASP A 53 -0.55 -0.25 -7.28
CA ASP A 53 0.16 1.01 -7.04
C ASP A 53 -0.40 1.73 -5.80
N LEU A 54 0.36 2.70 -5.29
CA LEU A 54 -0.08 3.51 -4.17
C LEU A 54 0.42 4.95 -4.25
N ALA A 55 -0.39 5.87 -3.72
CA ALA A 55 -0.04 7.26 -3.55
C ALA A 55 -0.43 7.76 -2.17
N TYR A 56 0.40 8.61 -1.58
CA TYR A 56 0.03 9.34 -0.38
C TYR A 56 -0.91 10.51 -0.74
N PHE A 57 -2.06 10.55 -0.08
CA PHE A 57 -3.07 11.60 -0.24
C PHE A 57 -3.05 12.53 0.97
N GLU A 58 -2.26 13.60 0.86
CA GLU A 58 -1.94 14.52 1.97
C GLU A 58 -3.17 15.14 2.63
N ARG A 59 -4.14 15.58 1.82
CA ARG A 59 -5.36 16.25 2.32
C ARG A 59 -6.11 15.44 3.38
N GLU A 60 -6.03 14.12 3.32
CA GLU A 60 -6.72 13.21 4.25
C GLU A 60 -5.78 12.40 5.14
N ASN A 61 -4.47 12.66 5.07
CA ASN A 61 -3.42 11.87 5.74
C ASN A 61 -3.64 10.37 5.54
N SER A 62 -3.86 9.96 4.29
CA SER A 62 -4.24 8.60 3.93
C SER A 62 -3.42 8.11 2.74
N ILE A 63 -3.42 6.80 2.50
CA ILE A 63 -2.84 6.20 1.29
C ILE A 63 -3.99 5.77 0.39
N ALA A 64 -3.92 6.14 -0.88
CA ALA A 64 -4.74 5.53 -1.92
C ALA A 64 -3.97 4.34 -2.51
N VAL A 65 -4.59 3.17 -2.53
CA VAL A 65 -4.00 1.95 -3.08
C VAL A 65 -4.90 1.43 -4.18
N THR A 66 -4.34 1.26 -5.36
CA THR A 66 -5.07 0.65 -6.47
C THR A 66 -4.97 -0.86 -6.41
N SER A 67 -6.05 -1.52 -6.81
CA SER A 67 -6.04 -2.96 -7.00
C SER A 67 -5.58 -3.33 -8.41
N GLY A 68 -4.85 -4.43 -8.51
CA GLY A 68 -4.38 -4.97 -9.77
C GLY A 68 -5.34 -5.97 -10.38
N PHE A 69 -4.83 -6.81 -11.30
CA PHE A 69 -5.64 -7.68 -12.14
C PHE A 69 -6.71 -8.49 -11.38
N GLY A 70 -7.95 -8.42 -11.88
CA GLY A 70 -9.11 -9.12 -11.32
C GLY A 70 -9.91 -8.32 -10.28
N SER A 71 -9.49 -7.09 -9.94
CA SER A 71 -10.25 -6.18 -9.09
C SER A 71 -10.14 -4.75 -9.59
N ASN A 72 -11.22 -3.99 -9.46
CA ASN A 72 -11.38 -2.62 -9.96
C ASN A 72 -11.69 -1.64 -8.82
N VAL A 73 -11.04 -1.83 -7.67
CA VAL A 73 -11.23 -0.98 -6.50
C VAL A 73 -9.99 -0.15 -6.18
N ILE A 74 -10.23 0.97 -5.49
CA ILE A 74 -9.20 1.78 -4.85
C ILE A 74 -9.50 1.82 -3.36
N HIS A 75 -8.57 1.37 -2.52
CA HIS A 75 -8.69 1.49 -1.07
C HIS A 75 -8.07 2.79 -0.59
N ILE A 76 -8.78 3.52 0.27
CA ILE A 76 -8.22 4.65 1.00
C ILE A 76 -7.98 4.20 2.43
N ILE A 77 -6.73 4.25 2.86
CA ILE A 77 -6.24 3.60 4.08
C ILE A 77 -5.64 4.66 5.00
N ASP A 78 -5.99 4.63 6.28
CA ASP A 78 -5.26 5.39 7.30
C ASP A 78 -3.99 4.61 7.68
N PRO A 79 -2.78 5.12 7.40
CA PRO A 79 -1.54 4.42 7.70
C PRO A 79 -1.24 4.31 9.21
N ASN A 80 -1.87 5.14 10.06
CA ASN A 80 -1.62 5.13 11.50
C ASN A 80 -2.47 4.05 12.20
N SER A 81 -3.79 4.06 11.96
CA SER A 81 -4.70 3.04 12.49
C SER A 81 -4.66 1.73 11.69
N ARG A 82 -4.08 1.75 10.48
CA ARG A 82 -3.93 0.59 9.57
C ARG A 82 -5.27 0.05 9.08
N THR A 83 -6.26 0.92 8.98
CA THR A 83 -7.63 0.56 8.60
C THR A 83 -8.00 1.12 7.23
N ILE A 84 -8.79 0.37 6.47
CA ILE A 84 -9.43 0.86 5.25
C ILE A 84 -10.55 1.82 5.67
N LYS A 85 -10.40 3.12 5.38
CA LYS A 85 -11.41 4.15 5.67
C LYS A 85 -12.58 4.08 4.69
N ARG A 86 -12.27 3.84 3.41
CA ARG A 86 -13.25 3.67 2.34
C ARG A 86 -12.69 2.85 1.19
N THR A 87 -13.58 2.21 0.45
CA THR A 87 -13.30 1.54 -0.82
C THR A 87 -14.07 2.24 -1.92
N ILE A 88 -13.37 2.64 -2.98
CA ILE A 88 -13.95 3.28 -4.16
C ILE A 88 -14.02 2.23 -5.25
N GLN A 89 -15.22 1.99 -5.76
CA GLN A 89 -15.45 1.13 -6.91
C GLN A 89 -15.20 1.92 -8.19
N SER A 90 -14.22 1.51 -8.99
CA SER A 90 -13.97 2.07 -10.33
C SER A 90 -14.79 1.30 -11.38
N SER A 91 -15.16 1.99 -12.46
CA SER A 91 -15.79 1.35 -13.63
C SER A 91 -14.79 0.54 -14.47
N GLU A 92 -13.49 0.86 -14.35
CA GLU A 92 -12.39 0.17 -15.03
C GLU A 92 -11.31 -0.25 -14.03
N TYR A 93 -10.39 -1.11 -14.47
CA TYR A 93 -9.25 -1.52 -13.64
C TYR A 93 -8.28 -0.35 -13.42
N PRO A 94 -8.02 0.07 -12.17
CA PRO A 94 -7.25 1.28 -11.88
C PRO A 94 -5.76 0.99 -11.66
N TYR A 95 -5.08 0.23 -12.53
CA TYR A 95 -3.64 -0.05 -12.38
C TYR A 95 -2.75 1.13 -12.79
#